data_AF-A0A1Y0IIM7-F1
#
_entry.id   AF-A0A1Y0IIM7-F1
#
_cell.length_a   1.000
_cell.length_b   1.000
_cell.length_c   1.000
_cell.angle_alpha   90.00
_cell.angle_beta   90.00
_cell.angle_gamma   90.00
#
_symmetry.space_group_name_H-M   'P 1'
#
loop_
_entity.id
_entity.type
_entity.pdbx_description
1 polymer ?
#
loop_
_entity_poly.entity_id
_entity_poly.type
_entity_poly.pdbx_seq_one_letter_code
_entity_poly.pdbx_strand_id
1 'polypeptide(L)'
;MKHLLRVPLPIYVLLLLAVLVTVSYFFMQTSASRALNEQLQDVLQKRELIEIANLALDDKTKDFLLHLPADVKVKSDLTTDQQGGLVVEGQEIIYLNTRIEDQTVHAYLIGERTTLWQRMIPDWKLFKLAIDHTVQLPDLLKDK
;
A
#
# COMPACT_ATOMS: atom_id res chain seq x y z
N MET A 1 2.71 -52.02 -13.84
CA MET A 1 3.39 -51.05 -14.74
C MET A 1 2.96 -49.65 -14.33
N LYS A 2 3.86 -48.83 -13.79
CA LYS A 2 3.54 -47.44 -13.43
C LYS A 2 3.53 -46.63 -14.72
N HIS A 3 2.34 -46.29 -15.23
CA HIS A 3 2.20 -45.25 -16.25
C HIS A 3 2.62 -43.93 -15.61
N LEU A 4 3.90 -43.59 -15.71
CA LEU A 4 4.32 -42.21 -15.47
C LEU A 4 3.59 -41.36 -16.51
N LEU A 5 2.61 -40.57 -16.07
CA LEU A 5 2.05 -39.49 -16.87
C LEU A 5 3.24 -38.62 -17.32
N ARG A 6 3.65 -38.73 -18.58
CA ARG A 6 4.52 -37.74 -19.21
C ARG A 6 3.69 -36.48 -19.38
N VAL A 7 3.82 -35.58 -18.42
CA VAL A 7 3.27 -34.24 -18.52
C VAL A 7 3.94 -33.58 -19.74
N PRO A 8 3.19 -33.12 -20.75
CA PRO A 8 3.77 -32.49 -21.93
C PRO A 8 4.51 -31.20 -21.52
N LEU A 9 5.66 -30.93 -22.14
CA LEU A 9 6.46 -29.71 -22.00
C LEU A 9 5.63 -28.41 -21.87
N PRO A 10 4.58 -28.16 -22.68
CA PRO A 10 3.72 -26.98 -22.53
C PRO A 10 3.06 -26.84 -21.15
N ILE A 11 2.72 -27.94 -20.46
CA ILE A 11 2.15 -27.86 -19.10
C ILE A 11 3.21 -27.39 -18.10
N TYR A 12 4.47 -27.82 -18.23
CA TYR A 12 5.54 -27.31 -17.38
C TYR A 12 5.78 -25.81 -17.60
N VAL A 13 5.70 -25.34 -18.86
CA VAL A 13 5.82 -23.91 -19.18
C VAL A 13 4.66 -23.11 -18.58
N LEU A 14 3.42 -23.61 -18.68
CA LEU A 14 2.25 -22.95 -18.08
C LEU A 14 2.35 -22.90 -16.56
N LEU A 15 2.79 -23.98 -15.91
CA LEU A 15 3.00 -24.01 -14.46
C LEU A 15 4.08 -23.01 -14.03
N LEU A 16 5.19 -22.92 -14.78
CA LEU A 16 6.24 -21.94 -14.52
C LEU A 16 5.70 -20.51 -14.63
N LEU A 17 4.93 -20.20 -15.67
CA LEU A 17 4.31 -18.89 -15.85
C LEU A 17 3.32 -18.56 -14.73
N ALA A 18 2.49 -19.51 -14.31
CA ALA A 18 1.58 -19.33 -13.19
C ALA A 18 2.33 -19.03 -11.89
N VAL A 19 3.44 -19.72 -11.62
CA VAL A 19 4.31 -19.46 -10.48
C VAL A 19 4.91 -18.05 -10.56
N LEU A 20 5.42 -17.64 -11.73
CA LEU A 20 6.00 -16.30 -11.92
C LEU A 20 4.99 -15.17 -11.72
N VAL A 21 3.76 -15.33 -12.23
CA VAL A 21 2.67 -14.36 -12.02
C VAL A 21 2.32 -14.28 -10.53
N THR A 22 2.19 -15.42 -9.86
CA THR A 22 1.88 -15.47 -8.42
C THR A 22 2.96 -14.78 -7.59
N VAL A 23 4.23 -15.10 -7.84
CA VAL A 23 5.36 -14.48 -7.12
C VAL A 23 5.43 -12.98 -7.37
N SER A 24 5.24 -12.54 -8.62
CA SER A 24 5.23 -11.12 -8.97
C SER A 24 4.11 -10.37 -8.24
N TYR A 25 2.91 -10.96 -8.19
CA TYR A 25 1.77 -10.39 -7.47
C TYR A 25 2.07 -10.23 -5.98
N PHE A 26 2.55 -11.30 -5.31
CA PHE A 26 2.94 -11.24 -3.90
C PHE A 26 4.05 -10.21 -3.65
N PHE A 27 5.03 -10.10 -4.54
CA PHE A 27 6.11 -9.13 -4.39
C PHE A 27 5.59 -7.69 -4.45
N MET A 28 4.70 -7.37 -5.41
CA MET A 28 4.10 -6.03 -5.51
C MET A 28 3.22 -5.69 -4.30
N GLN A 29 2.46 -6.66 -3.80
CA GLN A 29 1.59 -6.46 -2.64
C GLN A 29 2.38 -6.23 -1.34
N THR A 30 3.46 -6.99 -1.16
CA THR A 30 4.33 -6.83 0.01
C THR A 30 5.14 -5.53 -0.03
N SER A 31 5.49 -5.01 -1.21
CA SER A 31 6.26 -3.75 -1.31
C SER A 31 5.44 -2.55 -0.84
N ALA A 32 4.16 -2.45 -1.24
CA ALA A 32 3.26 -1.38 -0.80
C ALA A 32 3.03 -1.41 0.71
N SER A 33 2.69 -2.59 1.24
CA SER A 33 2.45 -2.76 2.68
C SER A 33 3.69 -2.44 3.51
N ARG A 34 4.88 -2.87 3.04
CA ARG A 34 6.15 -2.55 3.69
C ARG A 34 6.44 -1.05 3.68
N ALA A 35 6.29 -0.40 2.52
CA ALA A 35 6.52 1.03 2.38
C ALA A 35 5.59 1.85 3.27
N LEU A 36 4.30 1.48 3.36
CA LEU A 36 3.34 2.07 4.29
C LEU A 36 3.83 1.96 5.73
N ASN A 37 4.16 0.75 6.18
CA ASN A 37 4.54 0.51 7.56
C ASN A 37 5.83 1.26 7.94
N GLU A 38 6.84 1.25 7.08
CA GLU A 38 8.11 1.95 7.31
C GLU A 38 7.90 3.48 7.40
N GLN A 39 7.17 4.07 6.44
CA GLN A 39 6.92 5.51 6.42
C GLN A 39 5.99 5.97 7.53
N LEU A 40 4.91 5.23 7.79
CA LEU A 40 3.99 5.58 8.86
C LEU A 40 4.66 5.47 10.23
N GLN A 41 5.49 4.46 10.45
CA GLN A 41 6.23 4.32 11.70
C GLN A 41 7.24 5.47 11.87
N ASP A 42 7.92 5.89 10.81
CA ASP A 42 8.86 7.03 10.82
C ASP A 42 8.16 8.35 11.18
N VAL A 43 7.02 8.65 10.53
CA VAL A 43 6.19 9.83 10.81
C VAL A 43 5.73 9.85 12.27
N LEU A 44 5.21 8.72 12.77
CA LEU A 44 4.72 8.60 14.14
C LEU A 44 5.83 8.70 15.19
N GLN A 45 7.07 8.31 14.85
CA GLN A 45 8.23 8.44 15.71
C GLN A 45 8.77 9.88 15.73
N LYS A 46 8.86 10.54 14.56
CA LYS A 46 9.35 11.92 14.45
C LYS A 46 8.37 12.93 15.03
N ARG A 47 7.06 12.67 14.96
CA ARG A 47 5.98 13.53 15.46
C ARG A 47 6.05 14.96 14.95
N GLU A 48 6.49 15.15 13.71
CA GLU A 48 6.53 16.47 13.11
C GLU A 48 5.09 16.93 12.80
N LEU A 49 4.65 17.99 13.48
CA LEU A 49 3.29 18.55 13.35
C LEU A 49 2.91 18.86 11.90
N ILE A 50 3.86 19.38 11.12
CA ILE A 50 3.65 19.73 9.71
C ILE A 50 3.47 18.46 8.87
N GLU A 51 4.27 17.44 9.11
CA GLU A 51 4.20 16.17 8.38
C GLU A 51 2.87 15.45 8.67
N ILE A 52 2.47 15.38 9.94
CA ILE A 52 1.17 14.82 10.36
C ILE A 52 0.01 15.62 9.75
N ALA A 53 0.07 16.95 9.76
CA ALA A 53 -0.97 17.78 9.17
C ALA A 53 -1.06 17.62 7.64
N ASN A 54 0.07 17.42 6.96
CA ASN A 54 0.10 17.19 5.52
C ASN A 54 -0.44 15.81 5.14
N LEU A 55 -0.21 14.80 5.98
CA LEU A 55 -0.68 13.44 5.76
C LEU A 55 -2.15 13.25 6.14
N ALA A 56 -2.62 13.93 7.17
CA ALA A 56 -4.02 13.87 7.57
C ALA A 56 -4.93 14.45 6.49
N LEU A 57 -6.00 13.72 6.18
CA LEU A 57 -6.98 14.11 5.18
C LEU A 57 -8.07 15.03 5.76
N ASP A 58 -8.34 14.90 7.06
CA ASP A 58 -9.30 15.70 7.80
C ASP A 58 -8.78 16.01 9.22
N ASP A 59 -9.40 16.99 9.88
CA ASP A 59 -9.01 17.40 11.24
C ASP A 59 -9.16 16.25 12.25
N LYS A 60 -10.14 15.37 12.05
CA LYS A 60 -10.39 14.22 12.93
C LYS A 60 -9.22 13.24 12.90
N THR A 61 -8.66 12.99 11.71
CA THR A 61 -7.50 12.14 11.48
C THR A 61 -6.24 12.80 12.02
N LYS A 62 -6.10 14.11 11.80
CA LYS A 62 -4.98 14.89 12.36
C LYS A 62 -4.97 14.80 13.88
N ASP A 63 -6.11 15.06 14.52
CA ASP A 63 -6.24 15.00 15.97
C ASP A 63 -5.96 13.59 16.49
N PHE A 64 -6.47 12.56 15.82
CA PHE A 64 -6.16 11.17 16.15
C PHE A 64 -4.65 10.92 16.13
N LEU A 65 -3.96 11.26 15.04
CA LEU A 65 -2.52 11.04 14.88
C LEU A 65 -1.68 11.81 15.90
N LEU A 66 -2.08 13.04 16.26
CA LEU A 66 -1.38 13.86 17.24
C LEU A 66 -1.53 13.34 18.69
N HIS A 67 -2.66 12.70 19.02
CA HIS A 67 -2.93 12.17 20.35
C HIS A 67 -2.46 10.73 20.56
N LEU A 68 -1.85 10.10 19.55
CA LEU A 68 -1.28 8.76 19.70
C LEU A 68 -0.15 8.76 20.76
N PRO A 69 -0.01 7.69 21.56
CA PRO A 69 1.05 7.57 22.55
C PRO A 69 2.43 7.39 21.87
N ALA A 70 3.50 7.84 22.53
CA ALA A 70 4.86 7.89 21.97
C ALA A 70 5.42 6.52 21.55
N ASP A 71 4.92 5.45 22.16
CA ASP A 71 5.29 4.06 21.93
C ASP A 71 4.35 3.33 20.95
N VAL A 72 3.48 4.07 20.24
CA VAL A 72 2.55 3.51 19.28
C VAL A 72 3.26 2.68 18.21
N LYS A 73 2.70 1.50 17.94
CA LYS A 73 3.16 0.61 16.87
C LYS A 73 2.08 0.47 15.81
N VAL A 74 2.49 0.54 14.56
CA VAL A 74 1.65 0.14 13.43
C VAL A 74 1.54 -1.38 13.45
N LYS A 75 0.31 -1.92 13.50
CA LYS A 75 0.05 -3.37 13.44
C LYS A 75 0.11 -3.82 11.98
N SER A 76 1.35 -3.97 11.50
CA SER A 76 1.69 -4.29 10.11
C SER A 76 1.09 -5.61 9.61
N ASP A 77 0.79 -6.54 10.52
CA ASP A 77 0.11 -7.81 10.30
C ASP A 77 -1.40 -7.66 10.01
N LEU A 78 -1.97 -6.48 10.25
CA LEU A 78 -3.36 -6.14 9.98
C LEU A 78 -3.52 -5.17 8.82
N THR A 79 -2.47 -4.95 8.03
CA THR A 79 -2.55 -4.18 6.80
C THR A 79 -3.24 -5.01 5.71
N THR A 80 -4.35 -4.53 5.17
CA THR A 80 -5.13 -5.25 4.16
C THR A 80 -4.44 -5.25 2.80
N ASP A 81 -4.85 -6.17 1.95
CA ASP A 81 -4.48 -6.20 0.53
C ASP A 81 -4.78 -4.87 -0.16
N GLN A 82 -3.97 -4.54 -1.16
CA GLN A 82 -4.17 -3.38 -2.03
C GLN A 82 -5.56 -3.42 -2.66
N GLN A 83 -6.39 -2.42 -2.38
CA GLN A 83 -7.71 -2.30 -3.00
C GLN A 83 -7.72 -1.13 -3.98
N GLY A 84 -8.05 -1.44 -5.23
CA GLY A 84 -8.09 -0.45 -6.30
C GLY A 84 -6.71 0.10 -6.68
N GLY A 85 -6.74 1.00 -7.66
CA GLY A 85 -5.58 1.65 -8.22
C GLY A 85 -6.06 2.66 -9.25
N LEU A 86 -5.90 3.95 -8.97
CA LEU A 86 -6.21 4.99 -9.93
C LEU A 86 -4.90 5.48 -10.56
N VAL A 87 -4.76 5.27 -11.87
CA VAL A 87 -3.60 5.75 -12.63
C VAL A 87 -3.94 7.08 -13.28
N VAL A 88 -3.26 8.15 -12.87
CA VAL A 88 -3.41 9.50 -13.44
C VAL A 88 -2.03 10.06 -13.76
N GLU A 89 -1.86 10.52 -15.00
CA GLU A 89 -0.64 11.20 -15.45
C GLU A 89 0.68 10.46 -15.14
N GLY A 90 0.66 9.12 -15.20
CA GLY A 90 1.85 8.31 -14.93
C GLY A 90 2.16 8.11 -13.45
N GLN A 91 1.22 8.44 -12.56
CA GLN A 91 1.23 8.06 -11.15
C GLN A 91 0.08 7.11 -10.87
N GLU A 92 0.28 6.22 -9.92
CA GLU A 92 -0.75 5.31 -9.42
C GLU A 92 -0.99 5.58 -7.95
N ILE A 93 -2.25 5.81 -7.59
CA ILE A 93 -2.68 5.90 -6.21
C ILE A 93 -3.36 4.59 -5.85
N ILE A 94 -2.90 3.99 -4.77
CA ILE A 94 -3.45 2.76 -4.22
C ILE A 94 -3.96 3.02 -2.81
N TYR A 95 -4.86 2.15 -2.38
CA TYR A 95 -5.46 2.23 -1.06
C TYR A 95 -5.16 0.95 -0.28
N LEU A 96 -4.82 1.14 1.00
CA LEU A 96 -4.58 0.11 1.98
C LEU A 96 -5.28 0.49 3.28
N ASN A 97 -5.81 -0.48 4.01
CA ASN A 97 -6.16 -0.28 5.40
C ASN A 97 -5.04 -0.79 6.27
N THR A 98 -4.72 -0.06 7.32
CA THR A 98 -3.84 -0.54 8.38
C THR A 98 -4.48 -0.27 9.73
N ARG A 99 -3.90 -0.83 10.79
CA ARG A 99 -4.41 -0.64 12.15
C ARG A 99 -3.34 0.01 13.01
N ILE A 100 -3.71 1.12 13.64
CA ILE A 100 -2.89 1.81 14.64
C ILE A 100 -3.63 1.67 15.97
N GLU A 101 -3.00 1.03 16.95
CA GLU A 101 -3.69 0.57 18.17
C GLU A 101 -4.96 -0.22 17.84
N ASP A 102 -6.14 0.31 18.18
CA ASP A 102 -7.43 -0.31 17.95
C ASP A 102 -8.23 0.36 16.83
N GLN A 103 -7.70 1.42 16.21
CA GLN A 103 -8.35 2.20 15.16
C GLN A 103 -7.87 1.75 13.77
N THR A 104 -8.82 1.53 12.86
CA THR A 104 -8.52 1.36 11.44
C THR A 104 -8.18 2.70 10.83
N VAL A 105 -7.07 2.74 10.09
CA VAL A 105 -6.61 3.91 9.35
C VAL A 105 -6.52 3.54 7.87
N HIS A 106 -7.20 4.33 7.07
CA HIS A 106 -7.21 4.28 5.62
C HIS A 106 -5.99 5.03 5.10
N ALA A 107 -5.10 4.33 4.41
CA ALA A 107 -3.86 4.87 3.89
C ALA A 107 -3.88 4.88 2.36
N TYR A 108 -3.56 6.04 1.80
CA TYR A 108 -3.39 6.23 0.38
C TYR A 108 -1.90 6.35 0.09
N LEU A 109 -1.39 5.43 -0.73
CA LEU A 109 -0.01 5.49 -1.24
C LEU A 109 -0.03 5.98 -2.67
N ILE A 110 0.99 6.74 -3.06
CA ILE A 110 1.23 7.15 -4.43
C ILE A 110 2.55 6.56 -4.92
N GLY A 111 2.54 5.99 -6.12
CA GLY A 111 3.73 5.44 -6.77
C GLY A 111 3.87 6.00 -8.18
N GLU A 112 5.09 6.29 -8.61
CA GLU A 112 5.35 6.66 -10.00
C GLU A 112 5.30 5.41 -10.90
N ARG A 113 4.83 5.59 -12.15
CA ARG A 113 4.76 4.56 -13.20
C ARG A 113 5.28 5.05 -14.56
N THR A 114 6.17 6.03 -14.54
CA THR A 114 6.69 6.67 -15.76
C THR A 114 7.62 5.74 -16.55
N THR A 115 8.49 5.00 -15.84
CA THR A 115 9.45 4.07 -16.46
C THR A 115 8.97 2.62 -16.40
N LEU A 116 9.56 1.75 -17.23
CA LEU A 116 9.30 0.31 -17.18
C LEU A 116 9.61 -0.26 -15.78
N TRP A 117 10.71 0.20 -15.15
CA TRP A 117 11.08 -0.23 -13.82
C TRP A 117 10.03 0.16 -12.78
N GLN A 118 9.63 1.43 -12.78
CA GLN A 118 8.58 1.96 -11.90
C GLN A 118 7.22 1.27 -12.09
N ARG A 119 6.92 0.75 -13.29
CA ARG A 119 5.72 -0.04 -13.51
C ARG A 119 5.77 -1.42 -12.85
N MET A 120 6.96 -2.03 -12.78
CA MET A 120 7.15 -3.34 -12.18
C MET A 120 7.33 -3.26 -10.66
N ILE A 121 8.04 -2.25 -10.18
CA ILE A 121 8.31 -2.01 -8.76
C ILE A 121 8.10 -0.51 -8.50
N PRO A 122 6.86 -0.08 -8.23
CA PRO A 122 6.59 1.31 -7.88
C PRO A 122 7.29 1.69 -6.57
N ASP A 123 7.88 2.87 -6.52
CA ASP A 123 8.36 3.48 -5.28
C ASP A 123 7.17 4.13 -4.57
N TRP A 124 6.59 3.40 -3.62
CA TRP A 124 5.38 3.81 -2.92
C TRP A 124 5.70 4.86 -1.86
N LYS A 125 4.98 5.99 -1.88
CA LYS A 125 5.05 7.05 -0.89
C LYS A 125 3.72 7.24 -0.20
N LEU A 126 3.76 7.43 1.11
CA LEU A 126 2.58 7.78 1.89
C LEU A 126 2.08 9.15 1.47
N PHE A 127 0.85 9.19 0.95
CA PHE A 127 0.24 10.39 0.42
C PHE A 127 -0.74 11.00 1.42
N LYS A 128 -1.73 10.21 1.85
CA LYS A 128 -2.77 10.67 2.80
C LYS A 128 -3.23 9.54 3.73
N LEU A 129 -3.76 9.94 4.88
CA LEU A 129 -4.35 9.08 5.89
C LEU A 129 -5.75 9.60 6.24
N ALA A 130 -6.69 8.70 6.48
CA ALA A 130 -8.03 9.02 6.99
C ALA A 130 -8.46 7.96 8.02
N ILE A 131 -9.17 8.35 9.07
CA ILE A 131 -9.82 7.39 9.99
C ILE A 131 -11.26 7.06 9.61
N ASP A 132 -11.92 7.92 8.82
CA ASP A 132 -13.22 7.64 8.21
C ASP A 132 -13.07 7.48 6.69
N HIS A 133 -13.62 6.40 6.13
CA HIS A 133 -13.62 6.14 4.70
C HIS A 133 -14.72 6.92 3.97
N THR A 134 -14.65 8.24 3.97
CA THR A 134 -15.62 9.09 3.25
C THR A 134 -15.07 9.63 1.94
N VAL A 135 -13.76 9.51 1.71
CA VAL A 135 -13.11 10.20 0.58
C VAL A 135 -12.85 9.27 -0.59
N GLN A 136 -13.36 9.70 -1.76
CA GLN A 136 -13.15 9.00 -3.02
C GLN A 136 -11.80 9.39 -3.60
N LEU A 137 -11.07 8.42 -4.16
CA LEU A 137 -9.76 8.64 -4.82
C LEU A 137 -9.72 9.81 -5.82
N PRO A 138 -10.78 10.13 -6.60
CA PRO A 138 -10.77 11.29 -7.50
C PRO A 138 -10.69 12.65 -6.79
N ASP A 139 -11.19 12.75 -5.56
CA ASP A 139 -11.18 14.02 -4.81
C ASP A 139 -9.79 14.33 -4.25
N LEU A 140 -9.03 13.28 -3.91
CA LEU A 140 -7.65 13.35 -3.44
C LEU A 140 -6.66 13.96 -4.46
N LEU A 141 -7.01 13.91 -5.75
CA LEU A 141 -6.18 14.42 -6.83
C LEU A 141 -6.42 15.90 -7.14
N LYS A 142 -7.47 16.51 -6.58
CA LYS A 142 -7.80 17.93 -6.80
C LYS A 142 -6.95 18.88 -5.96
N ASP A 143 -6.37 18.37 -4.86
CA ASP A 143 -5.52 19.11 -3.93
C ASP A 143 -4.03 19.06 -4.30
N LYS A 144 -3.72 18.63 -5.53
CA LYS A 144 -2.37 18.57 -6.07
C LYS A 144 -2.05 19.80 -6.92
#